data_AF-A0A920P6Z9-F1
#
_entry.id   AF-A0A920P6Z9-F1
#
_cell.length_a   1.000
_cell.length_b   1.000
_cell.length_c   1.000
_cell.angle_alpha   90.00
_cell.angle_beta   90.00
_cell.angle_gamma   90.00
#
_symmetry.space_group_name_H-M   'P 1'
#
loop_
_entity.id
_entity.type
_entity.pdbx_description
1 polymer ?
#
loop_
_entity_poly.entity_id
_entity_poly.type
_entity_poly.pdbx_seq_one_letter_code
_entity_poly.pdbx_strand_id
1 'polypeptide(L)'
;MDRAESVGQADVLQELGDTLNNKSTSITEDLMQPNNRSAQDPIRFLPRLDNQWLELYGRITGTDGYIYGGAEGAPHEGTTERLSVLIDEWDVAHSRYLKLLENELQRFNNTVERLGLPAIVLPRRGRLVS
;
A
#
# COMPACT_ATOMS: atom_id res chain seq x y z
N MET A 1 14.23 23.31 26.38
CA MET A 1 14.85 22.54 25.28
C MET A 1 15.33 23.54 24.27
N ASP A 2 16.63 23.48 23.98
CA ASP A 2 17.30 24.45 23.14
C ASP A 2 16.78 24.34 21.71
N ARG A 3 16.66 25.46 20.98
CA ARG A 3 16.08 25.44 19.62
C ARG A 3 16.82 24.46 18.69
N ALA A 4 18.13 24.33 18.85
CA ALA A 4 18.96 23.39 18.10
C ALA A 4 18.60 21.92 18.38
N GLU A 5 18.29 21.56 19.63
CA GLU A 5 17.82 20.21 19.97
C GLU A 5 16.43 19.93 19.38
N SER A 6 15.53 20.91 19.40
CA SER A 6 14.19 20.76 18.80
C SER A 6 14.23 20.63 17.27
N VAL A 7 15.18 21.30 16.61
CA VAL A 7 15.38 21.19 15.15
C VAL A 7 15.89 19.80 14.80
N GLY A 8 16.92 19.29 15.49
CA GLY A 8 17.44 17.94 15.23
C GLY A 8 16.43 16.83 15.48
N GLN A 9 15.50 17.01 16.43
CA GLN A 9 14.42 16.05 16.68
C GLN A 9 13.32 16.10 15.61
N ALA A 10 13.03 17.28 15.07
CA ALA A 10 12.07 17.45 13.99
C ALA A 10 12.57 16.82 12.68
N ASP A 11 13.85 17.01 12.35
CA ASP A 11 14.47 16.45 11.15
C ASP A 11 14.45 14.91 11.17
N VAL A 12 14.78 14.30 12.31
CA VAL A 12 14.73 12.83 12.48
C VAL A 12 13.31 12.28 12.30
N LEU A 13 12.31 12.94 12.87
CA LEU A 13 10.92 12.50 12.70
C LEU A 13 10.44 12.66 11.26
N GLN A 14 10.84 13.75 10.60
CA GLN A 14 10.51 13.99 9.21
C GLN A 14 11.11 12.91 8.31
N GLU A 15 12.39 12.57 8.47
CA GLU A 15 13.05 11.53 7.68
C GLU A 15 12.40 10.15 7.87
N LEU A 16 12.03 9.80 9.11
CA LEU A 16 11.31 8.55 9.39
C LEU A 16 9.91 8.55 8.77
N GLY A 17 9.21 9.69 8.84
CA GLY A 17 7.89 9.87 8.23
C GLY A 17 7.95 9.74 6.70
N ASP A 18 8.93 10.38 6.06
CA ASP A 18 9.16 10.31 4.63
C ASP A 18 9.50 8.89 4.19
N THR A 19 10.33 8.18 4.95
CA THR A 19 10.66 6.78 4.71
C THR A 19 9.43 5.88 4.78
N LEU A 20 8.62 6.03 5.83
CA LEU A 20 7.37 5.28 6.01
C LEU A 20 6.40 5.55 4.86
N ASN A 21 6.20 6.84 4.53
CA ASN A 21 5.32 7.28 3.45
C ASN A 21 5.76 6.70 2.10
N ASN A 22 7.04 6.82 1.75
CA ASN A 22 7.57 6.34 0.47
C ASN A 22 7.45 4.82 0.34
N LYS A 23 7.78 4.07 1.39
CA LYS A 23 7.66 2.60 1.36
C LYS A 23 6.20 2.15 1.29
N SER A 24 5.30 2.79 2.04
CA SER A 24 3.87 2.48 2.00
C SER A 24 3.24 2.81 0.63
N THR A 25 3.64 3.93 0.04
CA THR A 25 3.22 4.35 -1.30
C THR A 25 3.69 3.34 -2.34
N SER A 26 4.96 2.95 -2.31
CA SER A 26 5.49 1.97 -3.26
C SER A 26 4.77 0.62 -3.17
N ILE A 27 4.50 0.11 -1.95
CA ILE A 27 3.74 -1.14 -1.78
C ILE A 27 2.32 -0.98 -2.34
N THR A 28 1.68 0.17 -2.07
CA THR A 28 0.34 0.46 -2.59
C THR A 28 0.31 0.49 -4.11
N GLU A 29 1.31 1.10 -4.75
CA GLU A 29 1.41 1.19 -6.21
C GLU A 29 1.72 -0.15 -6.89
N ASP A 30 2.32 -1.10 -6.16
CA ASP A 30 2.52 -2.47 -6.64
C ASP A 30 1.21 -3.27 -6.55
N LEU A 31 0.46 -3.08 -5.46
CA LEU A 31 -0.81 -3.79 -5.20
C LEU A 31 -1.97 -3.25 -6.03
N MET A 32 -2.07 -1.93 -6.17
CA MET A 32 -3.23 -1.22 -6.71
C MET A 32 -2.80 -0.11 -7.66
N GLN A 33 -3.71 0.29 -8.54
CA GLN A 33 -3.51 1.42 -9.44
C GLN A 33 -4.17 2.70 -8.86
N PRO A 34 -3.46 3.55 -8.09
CA PRO A 34 -4.09 4.69 -7.40
C PRO A 34 -4.40 5.89 -8.31
N ASN A 35 -3.92 5.90 -9.55
CA ASN A 35 -4.01 7.05 -10.45
C ASN A 35 -5.20 7.00 -11.43
N ASN A 36 -6.12 6.05 -11.26
CA ASN A 36 -7.27 5.88 -12.14
C ASN A 36 -8.35 6.91 -11.78
N ARG A 37 -8.48 7.94 -12.62
CA ARG A 37 -9.43 9.06 -12.46
C ARG A 37 -10.48 9.09 -13.56
N SER A 38 -10.27 8.37 -14.66
CA SER A 38 -11.15 8.38 -15.83
C SER A 38 -11.19 7.04 -16.55
N ALA A 39 -12.23 6.81 -17.36
CA ALA A 39 -12.36 5.58 -18.15
C ALA A 39 -11.26 5.37 -19.22
N GLN A 40 -10.45 6.39 -19.53
CA GLN A 40 -9.34 6.30 -20.49
C GLN A 40 -7.98 6.06 -19.80
N ASP A 41 -7.94 6.16 -18.49
CA ASP A 41 -6.73 6.01 -17.68
C ASP A 41 -6.12 4.60 -17.71
N PRO A 42 -6.88 3.50 -17.90
CA PRO A 42 -6.30 2.16 -18.07
C PRO A 42 -5.31 2.04 -19.25
N ILE A 43 -5.37 2.95 -20.23
CA ILE A 43 -4.40 2.99 -21.33
C ILE A 43 -3.04 3.52 -20.86
N ARG A 44 -3.06 4.45 -19.90
CA ARG A 44 -1.86 5.16 -19.39
C ARG A 44 -1.30 4.54 -18.12
N PHE A 45 -2.15 3.91 -17.33
CA PHE A 45 -1.78 3.26 -16.09
C PHE A 45 -2.22 1.80 -16.13
N LEU A 46 -1.23 0.92 -16.21
CA LEU A 46 -1.47 -0.50 -16.31
C LEU A 46 -2.16 -1.04 -15.05
N PRO A 47 -3.06 -2.03 -15.21
CA PRO A 47 -3.65 -2.76 -14.08
C PRO A 47 -2.56 -3.34 -13.15
N ARG A 48 -2.84 -3.34 -11.85
CA ARG A 48 -1.93 -3.86 -10.81
C ARG A 48 -2.43 -5.20 -10.27
N LEU A 49 -1.79 -5.68 -9.20
CA LEU A 49 -2.03 -7.04 -8.69
C LEU A 49 -3.51 -7.27 -8.35
N ASP A 50 -4.18 -6.29 -7.74
CA ASP A 50 -5.61 -6.34 -7.42
C ASP A 50 -6.51 -6.59 -8.64
N ASN A 51 -6.25 -5.88 -9.74
CA ASN A 51 -6.99 -6.04 -10.98
C ASN A 51 -6.80 -7.45 -11.58
N GLN A 52 -5.58 -7.99 -11.50
CA GLN A 52 -5.24 -9.29 -12.05
C GLN A 52 -5.88 -10.43 -11.25
N TRP A 53 -5.99 -10.27 -9.92
CA TRP A 53 -6.78 -11.17 -9.08
C TRP A 53 -8.26 -11.14 -9.44
N LEU A 54 -8.83 -9.96 -9.66
CA LEU A 54 -10.23 -9.81 -10.07
C LEU A 54 -10.48 -10.41 -11.45
N GLU A 55 -9.56 -10.24 -12.40
CA GLU A 55 -9.63 -10.85 -13.73
C GLU A 55 -9.62 -12.39 -13.61
N LEU A 56 -8.68 -12.95 -12.85
CA LEU A 56 -8.57 -14.39 -12.66
C LEU A 56 -9.82 -14.98 -11.99
N TYR A 57 -10.34 -14.29 -10.96
CA TYR A 57 -11.60 -14.66 -10.31
C TYR A 57 -12.76 -14.64 -11.31
N GLY A 58 -12.94 -13.54 -12.04
CA GLY A 58 -13.98 -13.39 -13.05
C GLY A 58 -13.88 -14.41 -14.18
N ARG A 59 -12.67 -14.82 -14.55
CA ARG A 59 -12.44 -15.86 -15.55
C ARG A 59 -12.96 -17.23 -15.11
N ILE A 60 -12.85 -17.55 -13.82
CA ILE A 60 -13.28 -18.85 -13.27
C ILE A 60 -14.77 -18.82 -12.93
N THR A 61 -15.27 -17.72 -12.37
CA THR A 61 -16.63 -17.65 -11.82
C THR A 61 -17.63 -16.91 -12.71
N GLY A 62 -17.17 -16.25 -13.77
CA GLY A 62 -18.00 -15.44 -14.66
C GLY A 62 -18.84 -16.28 -15.64
N THR A 63 -19.70 -15.60 -16.39
CA THR A 63 -20.59 -16.21 -17.39
C THR A 63 -19.84 -16.95 -18.49
N ASP A 64 -18.63 -16.50 -18.84
CA ASP A 64 -17.76 -17.14 -19.82
C ASP A 64 -16.83 -18.19 -19.19
N GLY A 65 -16.92 -18.40 -17.87
CA GLY A 65 -16.10 -19.36 -17.14
C GLY A 65 -16.28 -20.80 -17.62
N TYR A 66 -17.40 -21.11 -18.28
CA TYR A 66 -17.61 -22.38 -18.99
C TYR A 66 -16.47 -22.70 -19.98
N ILE A 67 -15.98 -21.70 -20.71
CA ILE A 67 -14.89 -21.88 -21.70
C ILE A 67 -13.54 -22.10 -21.00
N TYR A 68 -13.39 -21.61 -19.77
CA TYR A 68 -12.13 -21.62 -19.02
C TYR A 68 -12.08 -22.67 -17.90
N GLY A 69 -13.07 -23.56 -17.82
CA GLY A 69 -13.08 -24.64 -16.83
C GLY A 69 -13.56 -24.21 -15.45
N GLY A 70 -14.56 -23.33 -15.41
CA GLY A 70 -15.23 -22.82 -14.22
C GLY A 70 -16.31 -23.75 -13.67
N ALA A 71 -17.53 -23.24 -13.47
CA ALA A 71 -18.64 -23.94 -12.77
C ALA A 71 -18.97 -25.37 -13.24
N GLU A 72 -18.55 -25.77 -14.45
CA GLU A 72 -18.87 -27.05 -15.08
C GLU A 72 -17.63 -27.89 -15.45
N GLY A 73 -16.42 -27.47 -15.05
CA GLY A 73 -15.18 -28.15 -15.41
C GLY A 73 -13.99 -27.83 -14.49
N ALA A 74 -12.84 -28.45 -14.72
CA ALA A 74 -11.60 -28.07 -14.02
C ALA A 74 -10.95 -26.86 -14.72
N PRO A 75 -10.34 -25.92 -13.97
CA PRO A 75 -9.68 -24.77 -14.59
C PRO A 75 -8.60 -25.19 -15.57
N HIS A 76 -8.47 -24.43 -16.66
CA HIS A 76 -7.39 -24.68 -17.64
C HIS A 76 -6.01 -24.48 -16.99
N GLU A 77 -5.01 -25.20 -17.51
CA GLU A 77 -3.62 -25.16 -17.02
C GLU A 77 -3.08 -23.73 -16.90
N GLY A 78 -3.26 -22.89 -17.94
CA GLY A 78 -2.82 -21.50 -17.90
C GLY A 78 -3.51 -20.65 -16.81
N THR A 79 -4.70 -21.04 -16.35
CA THR A 79 -5.39 -20.39 -15.22
C THR A 79 -4.72 -20.78 -13.90
N THR A 80 -4.35 -22.05 -13.75
CA THR A 80 -3.61 -22.52 -12.56
C THR A 80 -2.18 -21.99 -12.52
N GLU A 81 -1.49 -21.90 -13.67
CA GLU A 81 -0.17 -21.26 -13.77
C GLU A 81 -0.26 -19.78 -13.37
N ARG A 82 -1.27 -19.08 -13.90
CA ARG A 82 -1.48 -17.67 -13.56
C ARG A 82 -1.77 -17.48 -12.06
N LEU A 83 -2.57 -18.35 -11.45
CA LEU A 83 -2.80 -18.34 -10.01
C LEU A 83 -1.48 -18.44 -9.22
N SER A 84 -0.61 -19.39 -9.60
CA SER A 84 0.70 -19.55 -8.94
C SER A 84 1.52 -18.26 -9.01
N VAL A 85 1.59 -17.63 -10.19
CA VAL A 85 2.31 -16.36 -10.38
C VAL A 85 1.74 -15.25 -9.47
N LEU A 86 0.41 -15.13 -9.40
CA LEU A 86 -0.21 -14.10 -8.57
C LEU A 86 0.01 -14.33 -7.07
N ILE A 87 0.08 -15.60 -6.63
CA ILE A 87 0.42 -15.95 -5.24
C ILE A 87 1.85 -15.54 -4.93
N ASP A 88 2.80 -15.85 -5.82
CA ASP A 88 4.21 -15.48 -5.63
C ASP A 88 4.39 -13.95 -5.56
N GLU A 89 3.72 -13.21 -6.45
CA GLU A 89 3.73 -11.74 -6.43
C GLU A 89 3.11 -11.17 -5.15
N TRP A 90 1.99 -11.76 -4.69
CA TRP A 90 1.36 -11.39 -3.42
C TRP A 90 2.28 -11.63 -2.24
N ASP A 91 2.94 -12.79 -2.15
CA ASP A 91 3.81 -13.14 -1.03
C ASP A 91 4.98 -12.16 -0.89
N VAL A 92 5.52 -11.68 -2.01
CA VAL A 92 6.55 -10.64 -2.03
C VAL A 92 6.01 -9.31 -1.48
N ALA A 93 4.85 -8.85 -1.98
CA ALA A 93 4.25 -7.58 -1.54
C ALA A 93 3.82 -7.64 -0.06
N HIS A 94 3.21 -8.75 0.36
CA HIS A 94 2.79 -9.00 1.72
C HIS A 94 3.99 -9.05 2.68
N SER A 95 5.07 -9.74 2.31
CA SER A 95 6.30 -9.76 3.11
C SER A 95 6.91 -8.36 3.28
N ARG A 96 6.87 -7.52 2.24
CA ARG A 96 7.32 -6.11 2.33
C ARG A 96 6.42 -5.30 3.25
N TYR A 97 5.12 -5.52 3.20
CA TYR A 97 4.15 -4.87 4.07
C TYR A 97 4.36 -5.24 5.55
N LEU A 98 4.53 -6.53 5.85
CA LEU A 98 4.83 -6.96 7.23
C LEU A 98 6.11 -6.32 7.75
N LYS A 99 7.18 -6.30 6.93
CA LYS A 99 8.43 -5.61 7.28
C LYS A 99 8.26 -4.11 7.50
N LEU A 100 7.37 -3.44 6.77
CA LEU A 100 7.05 -2.02 6.96
C LEU A 100 6.42 -1.80 8.35
N LEU A 101 5.45 -2.63 8.71
CA LEU A 101 4.76 -2.54 10.00
C LEU A 101 5.70 -2.85 11.17
N GLU A 102 6.43 -3.95 11.08
CA GLU A 102 7.32 -4.43 12.13
C GLU A 102 8.50 -3.49 12.37
N ASN A 103 9.08 -2.91 11.30
CA ASN A 103 10.29 -2.12 11.44
C ASN A 103 10.02 -0.61 11.40
N GLU A 104 9.47 -0.12 10.30
CA GLU A 104 9.42 1.32 10.04
C GLU A 104 8.36 2.02 10.89
N LEU A 105 7.16 1.44 10.96
CA LEU A 105 6.09 1.98 11.79
C LEU A 105 6.46 1.88 13.28
N GLN A 106 7.03 0.75 13.71
CA GLN A 106 7.49 0.60 15.10
C GLN A 106 8.59 1.62 15.43
N ARG A 107 9.58 1.83 14.55
CA ARG A 107 10.65 2.81 14.73
C ARG A 107 10.13 4.24 14.80
N PHE A 108 9.17 4.59 13.95
CA PHE A 108 8.51 5.89 13.98
C PHE A 108 7.78 6.10 15.32
N ASN A 109 6.93 5.15 15.72
CA ASN A 109 6.16 5.23 16.96
C ASN A 109 7.05 5.34 18.21
N ASN A 110 8.09 4.51 18.30
CA ASN A 110 9.05 4.56 19.41
C ASN A 110 9.79 5.90 19.48
N THR A 111 10.04 6.53 18.33
CA THR A 111 10.70 7.84 18.26
C THR A 111 9.75 8.95 18.72
N VAL A 112 8.49 8.93 18.29
CA VAL A 112 7.44 9.84 18.76
C VAL A 112 7.27 9.75 20.26
N GLU A 113 7.19 8.53 20.81
CA GLU A 113 7.05 8.29 22.24
C GLU A 113 8.26 8.80 23.04
N ARG A 114 9.49 8.49 22.59
CA ARG A 114 10.73 8.98 23.23
C ARG A 114 10.80 10.51 23.26
N LEU A 115 10.24 11.17 22.25
CA LEU A 115 10.20 12.63 22.17
C LEU A 115 9.07 13.24 23.02
N GLY A 116 8.24 12.42 23.67
CA GLY A 116 7.14 12.88 24.50
C GLY A 116 6.05 13.61 23.70
N LEU A 117 6.01 13.40 22.39
CA LEU A 117 5.02 14.02 21.53
C LEU A 117 3.68 13.29 21.68
N PRO A 118 2.56 14.02 21.83
CA PRO A 118 1.26 13.38 21.81
C PRO A 118 1.00 12.82 20.40
N ALA A 119 0.28 11.69 20.32
CA ALA A 119 -0.07 11.02 19.07
C ALA A 119 -0.82 11.93 18.06
N ILE A 120 -1.42 13.02 18.54
CA ILE A 120 -2.08 14.05 17.72
C ILE A 120 -1.61 15.42 18.20
N VAL A 121 -0.94 16.16 17.32
CA VAL A 121 -0.57 17.57 17.53
C VAL A 121 -1.52 18.44 16.71
N LEU A 122 -2.47 19.10 17.38
CA LEU A 122 -3.32 20.09 16.73
C LEU A 122 -2.58 21.43 16.62
N PRO A 123 -2.58 22.10 15.45
CA PRO A 123 -2.05 23.45 15.37
C PRO A 123 -2.85 24.36 16.31
N ARG A 124 -2.14 25.17 17.12
CA ARG A 124 -2.81 26.16 17.99
C ARG A 124 -3.64 27.08 17.09
N ARG A 125 -4.96 27.10 17.29
CA ARG A 125 -5.85 28.09 16.67
C ARG A 125 -5.28 29.47 16.96
N GLY A 126 -4.78 30.15 15.92
CA GLY A 126 -4.39 31.55 16.02
C GLY A 126 -5.59 32.33 16.54
N ARG A 127 -5.42 33.03 17.66
CA ARG A 127 -6.43 33.94 18.19
C ARG A 127 -6.63 35.01 17.11
N LEU A 128 -7.75 34.96 16.40
CA LEU A 128 -8.22 36.10 15.61
C LEU A 128 -8.46 37.22 16.63
N VAL A 129 -7.50 38.14 16.73
CA VAL A 129 -7.68 39.38 17.47
C VAL A 129 -8.48 40.30 16.56
N SER A 130 -9.75 40.52 16.91
CA SER A 130 -10.57 41.62 16.40
C SER A 130 -10.16 42.93 17.04
#